data_AF-A0A819QS75-F1
#
_entry.id   AF-A0A819QS75-F1
#
_cell.length_a   1.000
_cell.length_b   1.000
_cell.length_c   1.000
_cell.angle_alpha   90.00
_cell.angle_beta   90.00
_cell.angle_gamma   90.00
#
_symmetry.space_group_name_H-M   'P 1'
#
loop_
_entity.id
_entity.type
_entity.pdbx_description
1 polymer ?
#
loop_
_entity_poly.entity_id
_entity_poly.type
_entity_poly.pdbx_seq_one_letter_code
_entity_poly.pdbx_strand_id
1 'polypeptide(L)'
;MDMMIHRLIKFRRTNLDIPVFDVLYDDLIAQPIDIVRRIYEHFGLVWSEDFRQAMVTWLRENPQGKQGRNTYTLEEFGLTHELIDQRYEEYNSMFLKSLET
;
A
#
# COMPACT_ATOMS: atom_id res chain seq x y z
N MET A 1 -3.05 19.15 -2.77
CA MET A 1 -2.95 17.72 -3.14
C MET A 1 -2.30 16.92 -2.01
N ASP A 2 -1.21 17.39 -1.39
CA ASP A 2 -0.49 16.66 -0.31
C ASP A 2 -1.15 16.66 1.07
N MET A 3 -2.28 17.36 1.23
CA MET A 3 -2.95 17.50 2.53
C MET A 3 -3.31 16.15 3.15
N MET A 4 -3.56 15.12 2.32
CA MET A 4 -3.88 13.78 2.82
C MET A 4 -2.67 13.09 3.43
N ILE A 5 -1.50 13.16 2.77
CA ILE A 5 -0.27 12.54 3.27
C ILE A 5 0.22 13.23 4.55
N HIS A 6 0.20 14.56 4.59
CA HIS A 6 0.57 15.28 5.82
C HIS A 6 -0.37 14.96 6.99
N ARG A 7 -1.69 14.83 6.72
CA ARG A 7 -2.65 14.43 7.76
C ARG A 7 -2.41 12.99 8.23
N LEU A 8 -2.09 12.07 7.33
CA LEU A 8 -1.72 10.69 7.66
C LEU A 8 -0.48 10.64 8.55
N ILE A 9 0.61 11.31 8.16
CA ILE A 9 1.86 11.35 8.93
C ILE A 9 1.61 11.96 10.31
N LYS A 10 0.88 13.08 10.38
CA LYS A 10 0.48 13.69 11.65
C LYS A 10 -0.31 12.70 12.50
N PHE A 11 -1.31 12.04 11.94
CA PHE A 11 -2.12 11.05 12.64
C PHE A 11 -1.25 9.91 13.20
N ARG A 12 -0.36 9.34 12.40
CA ARG A 12 0.54 8.24 12.82
C ARG A 12 1.52 8.68 13.91
N ARG A 13 1.94 9.94 13.94
CA ARG A 13 2.83 10.49 14.98
C ARG A 13 2.12 10.84 16.28
N THR A 14 0.84 11.21 16.23
CA THR A 14 0.11 11.67 17.43
C THR A 14 -0.81 10.62 18.05
N ASN A 15 -1.07 9.50 17.36
CA ASN A 15 -1.97 8.44 17.83
C ASN A 15 -1.24 7.09 17.81
N LEU A 16 -0.24 6.94 18.67
CA LEU A 16 0.63 5.75 18.72
C LEU A 16 -0.08 4.52 19.30
N ASP A 17 -1.19 4.72 19.99
CA ASP A 17 -2.04 3.72 20.62
C ASP A 17 -3.09 3.12 19.67
N ILE A 18 -3.33 3.76 18.52
CA ILE A 18 -4.28 3.26 17.52
C ILE A 18 -3.56 2.25 16.62
N PRO A 19 -4.00 0.97 16.58
CA PRO A 19 -3.41 -0.02 15.71
C PRO A 19 -3.70 0.32 14.25
N VAL A 20 -2.65 0.33 13.43
CA VAL A 20 -2.71 0.52 11.98
C VAL A 20 -1.77 -0.47 11.33
N PHE A 21 -2.26 -1.16 10.31
CA PHE A 21 -1.48 -2.07 9.50
C PHE A 21 -1.22 -1.43 8.13
N ASP A 22 0.05 -1.12 7.85
CA ASP A 22 0.46 -0.51 6.59
C ASP A 22 0.68 -1.60 5.53
N VAL A 23 0.15 -1.40 4.33
CA VAL A 23 0.26 -2.35 3.20
C VAL A 23 0.90 -1.64 2.01
N LEU A 24 2.08 -2.11 1.59
CA LEU A 24 2.69 -1.67 0.34
C LEU A 24 1.94 -2.30 -0.83
N TYR A 25 1.69 -1.49 -1.87
CA TYR A 25 0.96 -1.95 -3.04
C TYR A 25 1.66 -3.12 -3.73
N ASP A 26 2.99 -3.06 -3.89
CA ASP A 26 3.77 -4.10 -4.55
C ASP A 26 3.70 -5.43 -3.78
N ASP A 27 3.76 -5.39 -2.45
CA ASP A 27 3.58 -6.57 -1.59
C ASP A 27 2.17 -7.16 -1.72
N LEU A 28 1.15 -6.30 -1.78
CA LEU A 28 -0.24 -6.73 -1.95
C LEU A 28 -0.46 -7.42 -3.29
N ILE A 29 0.14 -6.91 -4.37
CA ILE A 29 0.03 -7.54 -5.69
C ILE A 29 0.81 -8.86 -5.74
N ALA A 30 2.00 -8.90 -5.14
CA ALA A 30 2.82 -10.11 -5.12
C ALA A 30 2.22 -11.22 -4.24
N GLN A 31 1.66 -10.87 -3.08
CA GLN A 31 1.28 -11.82 -2.03
C GLN A 31 -0.07 -11.46 -1.36
N PRO A 32 -1.18 -11.35 -2.12
CA PRO A 32 -2.44 -10.80 -1.61
C PRO A 32 -3.03 -11.61 -0.44
N ILE A 33 -2.95 -12.94 -0.51
CA ILE A 33 -3.49 -13.81 0.54
C ILE A 33 -2.70 -13.66 1.83
N ASP A 34 -1.36 -13.60 1.72
CA ASP A 34 -0.50 -13.54 2.88
C ASP A 34 -0.58 -12.17 3.58
N ILE A 35 -0.76 -11.10 2.80
CA ILE A 35 -1.07 -9.76 3.35
C ILE A 35 -2.39 -9.76 4.13
N VAL A 36 -3.47 -10.32 3.58
CA VAL A 36 -4.76 -10.35 4.30
C VAL A 36 -4.67 -11.21 5.56
N ARG A 37 -3.93 -12.33 5.53
CA ARG A 37 -3.64 -13.13 6.72
C ARG A 37 -2.95 -12.30 7.81
N ARG A 38 -1.91 -11.55 7.44
CA ARG A 38 -1.18 -10.66 8.38
C ARG A 38 -2.06 -9.54 8.94
N ILE A 39 -3.00 -9.00 8.15
CA ILE A 39 -4.00 -8.04 8.63
C ILE A 39 -4.87 -8.67 9.72
N TYR A 40 -5.37 -9.90 9.49
CA TYR A 40 -6.19 -10.61 10.47
C TYR A 40 -5.41 -10.88 11.76
N GLU A 41 -4.17 -11.33 11.65
CA GLU A 41 -3.28 -11.54 12.80
C GLU A 41 -3.03 -10.25 13.58
N HIS A 42 -2.74 -9.14 12.89
CA HIS A 42 -2.49 -7.84 13.52
C HIS A 42 -3.68 -7.34 14.34
N PHE A 43 -4.90 -7.53 13.85
CA PHE A 43 -6.12 -7.10 14.53
C PHE A 43 -6.77 -8.18 15.41
N GLY A 44 -6.14 -9.35 15.57
CA GLY A 44 -6.67 -10.45 16.38
C GLY A 44 -7.97 -11.06 15.83
N LEU A 45 -8.18 -11.01 14.51
CA LEU A 45 -9.34 -11.56 13.85
C LEU A 45 -9.15 -13.06 13.57
N VAL A 46 -10.26 -13.81 13.57
CA VAL A 46 -10.24 -15.25 13.31
C VAL A 46 -9.97 -15.52 11.83
N TRP A 47 -8.89 -16.25 11.55
CA TRP A 47 -8.58 -16.75 10.23
C TRP A 47 -9.14 -18.16 10.02
N SER A 48 -9.86 -18.39 8.93
CA SER A 48 -10.39 -19.71 8.57
C SER A 48 -9.92 -20.17 7.20
N GLU A 49 -9.87 -21.48 7.02
CA GLU A 49 -9.50 -22.09 5.75
C GLU A 49 -10.55 -21.85 4.66
N ASP A 50 -11.84 -21.80 5.03
CA ASP A 50 -12.93 -21.46 4.12
C ASP A 50 -12.78 -20.04 3.57
N PHE A 51 -12.37 -19.08 4.41
CA PHE A 51 -12.12 -17.70 3.98
C PHE A 51 -10.94 -17.63 3.01
N ARG A 52 -9.84 -18.33 3.31
CA ARG A 52 -8.69 -18.45 2.41
C ARG A 52 -9.12 -19.00 1.05
N GLN A 53 -9.93 -20.06 1.04
CA GLN A 53 -10.36 -20.71 -0.19
C GLN A 53 -11.31 -19.84 -1.02
N ALA A 54 -12.20 -19.08 -0.38
CA ALA A 54 -13.06 -18.10 -1.05
C ALA A 54 -12.22 -16.99 -1.72
N MET A 55 -11.19 -16.48 -1.04
CA MET A 55 -10.26 -15.49 -1.62
C MET A 55 -9.51 -16.03 -2.83
N VAL A 56 -8.99 -17.27 -2.75
CA VAL A 56 -8.30 -17.93 -3.88
C VAL A 56 -9.22 -18.02 -5.09
N THR A 57 -10.49 -18.38 -4.89
CA THR A 57 -11.48 -18.45 -5.97
C THR A 57 -11.74 -17.07 -6.56
N TRP A 58 -11.96 -16.06 -5.72
CA TRP A 58 -12.21 -14.70 -6.19
C TRP A 58 -11.05 -14.13 -7.01
N LEU A 59 -9.81 -14.31 -6.55
CA LEU A 59 -8.61 -13.84 -7.26
C LEU A 59 -8.46 -14.49 -8.64
N ARG A 60 -8.83 -15.78 -8.76
CA ARG A 60 -8.81 -16.52 -10.02
C ARG A 60 -9.85 -15.99 -11.01
N GLU A 61 -11.03 -15.62 -10.52
CA GLU A 61 -12.14 -15.12 -11.33
C GLU A 61 -11.97 -13.63 -11.70
N ASN A 62 -11.18 -12.89 -10.90
CA ASN A 62 -11.00 -11.45 -11.01
C ASN A 62 -9.52 -11.06 -11.18
N PRO A 63 -8.85 -11.50 -12.26
CA PRO A 63 -7.48 -11.07 -12.52
C PRO A 63 -7.43 -9.55 -12.73
N GLN A 64 -6.47 -8.90 -12.07
CA GLN A 64 -6.21 -7.47 -12.23
C GLN A 64 -5.62 -7.16 -13.62
N GLY A 65 -5.74 -5.91 -14.07
CA GLY A 65 -5.14 -5.45 -15.34
C GLY A 65 -6.04 -5.57 -16.58
N LYS A 66 -7.35 -5.79 -16.42
CA LYS A 66 -8.32 -5.78 -17.53
C LYS A 66 -8.48 -4.40 -18.22
N GLN A 67 -7.99 -3.34 -17.59
CA GLN A 67 -7.98 -1.98 -18.13
C GLN A 67 -6.56 -1.64 -18.56
N GLY A 68 -6.39 -1.14 -19.78
CA GLY A 68 -5.08 -0.81 -20.34
C GLY A 68 -4.29 0.17 -19.47
N ARG A 69 -2.96 0.13 -19.58
CA ARG A 69 -2.10 1.10 -18.89
C ARG A 69 -2.09 2.41 -19.66
N ASN A 70 -2.52 3.48 -19.00
CA ASN A 70 -2.22 4.82 -19.48
C ASN A 70 -0.77 5.13 -19.12
N THR A 71 0.07 5.35 -20.13
CA THR A 71 1.46 5.75 -19.92
C THR A 71 1.50 7.27 -19.92
N TYR A 72 1.90 7.84 -18.79
CA TYR A 72 2.19 9.26 -18.63
C TYR A 72 3.60 9.41 -18.08
N THR A 73 4.30 10.47 -18.46
CA THR A 73 5.61 10.79 -17.87
C THR A 73 5.49 12.00 -16.95
N LEU A 74 6.46 12.16 -16.03
CA LEU A 74 6.46 13.32 -15.12
C LEU A 74 6.67 14.64 -15.90
N GLU A 75 7.48 14.58 -16.96
CA GLU A 75 7.85 15.72 -17.80
C GLU A 75 6.65 16.32 -18.54
N GLU A 76 5.65 15.50 -18.90
CA GLU A 76 4.39 15.96 -19.51
C GLU A 76 3.63 16.97 -18.63
N PHE A 77 3.90 16.95 -17.33
CA PHE A 77 3.31 17.86 -16.33
C PHE A 77 4.32 18.84 -15.75
N GLY A 78 5.53 18.93 -16.33
CA GLY A 78 6.61 19.79 -15.84
C GLY A 78 7.18 19.35 -14.49
N LEU A 79 7.06 18.07 -14.14
CA LEU A 79 7.57 17.48 -12.90
C LEU A 79 8.88 16.73 -13.18
N THR A 80 9.71 16.60 -12.14
CA THR A 80 10.92 15.74 -12.16
C THR A 80 10.88 14.76 -11.00
N HIS A 81 11.66 13.68 -11.10
CA HIS A 81 11.80 12.71 -10.02
C HIS A 81 12.31 13.36 -8.73
N GLU A 82 13.31 14.23 -8.83
CA GLU A 82 13.91 14.90 -7.67
C GLU A 82 12.89 15.79 -6.93
N LEU A 83 12.00 16.46 -7.68
CA LEU A 83 10.94 17.27 -7.09
C LEU A 83 9.93 16.39 -6.32
N ILE A 84 9.57 15.22 -6.86
CA ILE A 84 8.66 14.28 -6.21
C ILE A 84 9.31 13.67 -4.96
N ASP A 85 10.57 13.25 -5.07
CA ASP A 85 11.32 12.66 -3.96
C ASP A 85 11.48 13.64 -2.80
N GLN A 86 11.86 14.89 -3.09
CA GLN A 86 11.94 15.94 -2.06
C GLN A 86 10.56 16.23 -1.44
N ARG A 87 9.50 16.27 -2.25
CA ARG A 87 8.15 16.55 -1.77
C ARG A 87 7.60 15.47 -0.86
N TYR A 88 7.97 14.21 -1.08
CA TYR A 88 7.46 13.05 -0.33
C TYR A 88 8.51 12.37 0.56
N GLU A 89 9.67 13.00 0.77
CA GLU A 89 10.78 12.46 1.58
C GLU A 89 10.30 11.99 2.96
N GLU A 90 9.48 12.79 3.64
CA GLU A 90 8.97 12.44 4.97
C GLU A 90 8.13 11.16 4.94
N TYR A 91 7.24 11.03 3.95
CA TYR A 91 6.42 9.84 3.76
C TYR A 91 7.30 8.62 3.41
N ASN A 92 8.19 8.78 2.43
CA ASN A 92 9.08 7.71 1.97
C ASN A 92 9.96 7.20 3.11
N SER A 93 10.53 8.11 3.91
CA SER A 93 11.36 7.74 5.06
C SER A 93 10.61 6.98 6.16
N MET A 94 9.30 7.20 6.27
CA MET A 94 8.43 6.59 7.27
C MET A 94 7.90 5.23 6.83
N PHE A 95 7.57 5.05 5.54
CA PHE A 95 6.83 3.87 5.05
C PHE A 95 7.57 3.04 3.99
N LEU A 96 8.56 3.59 3.29
CA LEU A 96 9.24 2.93 2.16
C LEU A 96 10.68 2.52 2.46
N LYS A 97 11.09 2.41 3.73
CA LYS A 97 12.45 1.97 4.10
C LYS A 97 12.70 0.49 3.80
N SER A 98 12.87 0.18 2.51
CA SER A 98 13.82 -0.75 1.90
C SER A 98 13.58 -0.78 0.38
N LEU A 99 14.09 0.22 -0.35
CA LEU A 99 14.45 0.07 -1.77
C LEU A 99 15.97 -0.09 -1.92
N GLU A 100 16.64 -0.61 -0.89
CA GLU A 100 17.98 -1.19 -1.04
C GLU A 100 17.83 -2.71 -1.09
N THR A 101 17.68 -3.26 -2.30
CA THR A 101 18.34 -4.48 -2.80
C THR A 101 18.23 -4.48 -4.32
#